data_AF-A0A536A5W0-F1
#
_entry.id   AF-A0A536A5W0-F1
#
_cell.length_a   1.000
_cell.length_b   1.000
_cell.length_c   1.000
_cell.angle_alpha   90.00
_cell.angle_beta   90.00
_cell.angle_gamma   90.00
#
_symmetry.space_group_name_H-M   'P 1'
#
loop_
_entity.id
_entity.type
_entity.pdbx_description
1 polymer ?
#
loop_
_entity_poly.entity_id
_entity_poly.type
_entity_poly.pdbx_seq_one_letter_code
_entity_poly.pdbx_strand_id
1 'polypeptide(L)'
;MTEKILPTTTVGSFGKPDYLTKARAQQARGKLGATELEELERKATVEWIRRQEEIGLDVLVDGEMYRGDMVVYFAERLEGFTIGGLVRSYGNRYYHKPVISGKVRRPKEITVSWFEYAQSLTDRPVKG
;
A
#
# COMPACT_ATOMS: atom_id res chain seq x y z
N MET A 1 -0.48 -32.30 7.74
CA MET A 1 0.55 -31.24 7.70
C MET A 1 1.03 -31.05 9.13
N THR A 2 2.33 -31.15 9.37
CA THR A 2 2.91 -30.86 10.68
C THR A 2 2.73 -29.38 10.97
N GLU A 3 2.01 -29.05 12.02
CA GLU A 3 1.80 -27.66 12.44
C GLU A 3 3.17 -27.03 12.74
N LYS A 4 3.54 -25.95 12.03
CA LYS A 4 4.81 -25.28 12.24
C LYS A 4 4.78 -24.59 13.62
N ILE A 5 5.75 -24.94 14.47
CA ILE A 5 5.86 -24.40 15.84
C ILE A 5 6.21 -22.90 15.85
N LEU A 6 6.90 -22.40 14.81
CA LEU A 6 7.32 -21.02 14.68
C LEU A 6 6.95 -20.47 13.29
N PRO A 7 5.70 -20.04 13.05
CA PRO A 7 5.29 -19.45 11.78
C PRO A 7 5.98 -18.11 11.55
N THR A 8 6.38 -17.86 10.30
CA THR A 8 7.15 -16.69 9.88
C THR A 8 6.34 -15.74 9.01
N THR A 9 6.54 -14.44 9.21
CA THR A 9 5.85 -13.38 8.46
C THR A 9 6.62 -12.06 8.58
N THR A 10 6.21 -11.04 7.82
CA THR A 10 6.69 -9.66 7.94
C THR A 10 5.56 -8.74 8.44
N VAL A 11 5.87 -7.46 8.65
CA VAL A 11 4.93 -6.50 9.24
C VAL A 11 3.93 -5.94 8.21
N GLY A 12 4.37 -5.62 6.98
CA GLY A 12 3.52 -5.02 5.96
C GLY A 12 4.30 -4.48 4.76
N SER A 13 4.81 -3.25 4.87
CA SER A 13 5.48 -2.57 3.75
C SER A 13 6.81 -3.21 3.30
N PHE A 14 7.06 -3.16 1.99
CA PHE A 14 8.39 -3.41 1.41
C PHE A 14 8.93 -2.20 0.63
N GLY A 15 10.22 -2.28 0.26
CA GLY A 15 10.87 -1.27 -0.58
C GLY A 15 10.20 -1.20 -1.96
N LYS A 16 9.81 0.01 -2.38
CA LYS A 16 9.25 0.24 -3.72
C LYS A 16 10.38 0.20 -4.75
N PRO A 17 10.25 -0.60 -5.82
CA PRO A 17 11.25 -0.61 -6.90
C PRO A 17 11.44 0.77 -7.53
N ASP A 18 12.64 1.01 -8.09
CA ASP A 18 12.98 2.29 -8.72
C ASP A 18 12.01 2.70 -9.82
N TYR A 19 11.53 1.74 -10.62
CA TYR A 19 10.55 2.02 -11.67
C TYR A 19 9.23 2.55 -11.10
N LEU A 20 8.78 2.02 -9.96
CA LEU A 20 7.54 2.44 -9.32
C LEU A 20 7.70 3.82 -8.68
N THR A 21 8.85 4.08 -8.04
CA THR A 21 9.17 5.41 -7.50
C THR A 21 9.19 6.47 -8.60
N LYS A 22 9.77 6.18 -9.76
CA LYS A 22 9.76 7.07 -10.93
C LYS A 22 8.36 7.28 -11.49
N ALA A 23 7.57 6.22 -11.61
CA ALA A 23 6.19 6.29 -12.10
C ALA A 23 5.30 7.15 -11.21
N ARG A 24 5.41 7.02 -9.88
CA ARG A 24 4.71 7.90 -8.93
C ARG A 24 5.07 9.37 -9.11
N ALA A 25 6.36 9.67 -9.30
CA ALA A 25 6.80 11.04 -9.55
C ALA A 25 6.30 11.60 -10.90
N GLN A 26 6.14 10.75 -11.92
CA GLN A 26 5.56 11.12 -13.20
C GLN A 26 4.05 11.35 -13.10
N GLN A 27 3.33 10.48 -12.39
CA GLN A 27 1.89 10.61 -12.15
C GLN A 27 1.57 11.89 -11.36
N ALA A 28 2.35 12.21 -10.32
CA ALA A 28 2.23 13.47 -9.58
C ALA A 28 2.45 14.73 -10.44
N ARG A 29 3.11 14.59 -11.59
CA ARG A 29 3.34 15.67 -12.58
C ARG A 29 2.37 15.61 -13.76
N GLY A 30 1.37 14.72 -13.74
CA GLY A 30 0.42 14.51 -14.83
C GLY A 30 1.01 13.89 -16.09
N LYS A 31 2.19 13.24 -16.00
CA LYS A 31 2.91 12.65 -17.14
C LYS A 31 2.65 11.15 -17.33
N LEU A 32 1.94 10.52 -16.40
CA LEU A 32 1.64 9.10 -16.39
C LEU A 32 0.21 8.90 -15.89
N GLY A 33 -0.55 8.03 -16.56
CA GLY A 33 -1.96 7.80 -16.25
C GLY A 33 -2.18 7.01 -14.96
N ALA A 34 -3.36 7.13 -14.35
CA ALA A 34 -3.68 6.35 -13.15
C ALA A 34 -3.65 4.83 -13.41
N THR A 35 -4.15 4.39 -14.57
CA THR A 35 -4.14 2.98 -14.99
C THR A 35 -2.72 2.45 -15.15
N GLU A 36 -1.84 3.19 -15.83
CA GLU A 36 -0.42 2.80 -15.95
C GLU A 36 0.27 2.70 -14.58
N LEU A 37 -0.06 3.58 -13.63
CA LEU A 37 0.50 3.52 -12.29
C LEU A 37 0.02 2.25 -11.57
N GLU A 38 -1.28 1.95 -11.66
CA GLU A 38 -1.86 0.75 -11.04
C GLU A 38 -1.22 -0.53 -11.60
N GLU A 39 -0.96 -0.60 -12.91
CA GLU A 39 -0.26 -1.74 -13.53
C GLU A 39 1.14 -1.94 -12.95
N LEU A 40 1.89 -0.85 -12.75
CA LEU A 40 3.22 -0.91 -12.14
C LEU A 40 3.18 -1.26 -10.65
N GLU A 41 2.16 -0.80 -9.92
CA GLU A 41 1.93 -1.19 -8.53
C GLU A 41 1.57 -2.69 -8.42
N ARG A 42 0.72 -3.19 -9.33
CA ARG A 42 0.38 -4.61 -9.43
C ARG A 42 1.61 -5.45 -9.76
N LYS A 43 2.44 -5.02 -10.71
CA LYS A 43 3.70 -5.68 -11.05
C LYS A 43 4.62 -5.78 -9.82
N ALA A 44 4.84 -4.67 -9.11
CA ALA A 44 5.66 -4.66 -7.90
C ALA A 44 5.11 -5.57 -6.80
N THR A 45 3.78 -5.68 -6.70
CA THR A 45 3.11 -6.59 -5.76
C THR A 45 3.42 -8.05 -6.10
N VAL A 46 3.35 -8.44 -7.38
CA VAL A 46 3.73 -9.80 -7.81
C VAL A 46 5.18 -10.09 -7.45
N GLU A 47 6.10 -9.17 -7.73
CA GLU A 47 7.53 -9.34 -7.43
C GLU A 47 7.76 -9.62 -5.94
N TRP A 48 7.09 -8.89 -5.05
CA TRP A 48 7.19 -9.12 -3.60
C TRP A 48 6.51 -10.40 -3.12
N ILE A 49 5.36 -10.78 -3.68
CA ILE A 49 4.72 -12.07 -3.34
C ILE A 49 5.65 -13.23 -3.71
N ARG A 50 6.20 -13.25 -4.93
CA ARG A 50 7.13 -14.30 -5.38
C ARG A 50 8.40 -14.35 -4.53
N ARG A 51 8.95 -13.18 -4.16
CA ARG A 51 10.14 -13.11 -3.31
C ARG A 51 9.89 -13.72 -1.93
N GLN A 52 8.73 -13.45 -1.34
CA GLN A 52 8.35 -14.02 -0.05
C GLN A 52 8.13 -15.53 -0.11
N GLU A 53 7.56 -16.04 -1.20
CA GLU A 53 7.41 -17.47 -1.44
C GLU A 53 8.76 -18.17 -1.51
N GLU A 54 9.68 -17.60 -2.28
CA GLU A 54 11.04 -18.09 -2.52
C GLU A 54 11.87 -18.18 -1.22
N ILE A 55 11.74 -17.20 -0.32
CA ILE A 55 12.40 -17.23 1.00
C ILE A 55 11.65 -18.07 2.05
N GLY A 56 10.48 -18.61 1.71
CA GLY A 56 9.77 -19.58 2.55
C GLY A 56 8.91 -19.01 3.69
N LEU A 57 8.41 -17.77 3.59
CA LEU A 57 7.52 -17.19 4.61
C LEU A 57 6.15 -17.90 4.70
N ASP A 58 5.61 -18.04 5.90
CA ASP A 58 4.34 -18.77 6.13
C ASP A 58 3.10 -17.92 5.86
N VAL A 59 3.14 -16.64 6.23
CA VAL A 59 2.06 -15.67 5.99
C VAL A 59 2.65 -14.45 5.29
N LEU A 60 2.11 -14.12 4.11
CA LEU A 60 2.65 -13.08 3.23
C LEU A 60 1.95 -11.73 3.44
N VAL A 61 2.54 -10.69 2.87
CA VAL A 61 1.98 -9.34 2.78
C VAL A 61 2.09 -8.82 1.36
N ASP A 62 1.21 -7.91 0.94
CA ASP A 62 1.23 -7.32 -0.40
C ASP A 62 2.36 -6.27 -0.61
N GLY A 63 3.04 -5.88 0.47
CA GLY A 63 4.11 -4.90 0.45
C GLY A 63 3.66 -3.44 0.38
N GLU A 64 2.35 -3.18 0.29
CA GLU A 64 1.76 -1.84 0.19
C GLU A 64 2.31 -1.00 -0.97
N MET A 65 2.50 -1.64 -2.14
CA MET A 65 3.07 -0.99 -3.34
C MET A 65 2.22 0.19 -3.82
N TYR A 66 0.91 0.14 -3.59
CA TYR A 66 -0.10 1.15 -3.93
C TYR A 66 -0.29 2.26 -2.88
N ARG A 67 0.34 2.15 -1.70
CA ARG A 67 0.22 3.16 -0.63
C ARG A 67 1.48 4.01 -0.54
N GLY A 68 1.28 5.33 -0.48
CA GLY A 68 2.36 6.30 -0.22
C GLY A 68 2.53 6.64 1.26
N ASP A 69 1.42 6.71 1.99
CA ASP A 69 1.36 7.07 3.41
C ASP A 69 0.19 6.35 4.08
N MET A 70 0.42 5.88 5.32
CA MET A 70 -0.52 5.03 6.05
C MET A 70 -1.79 5.74 6.55
N VAL A 71 -1.85 7.07 6.51
CA VAL A 71 -3.02 7.88 6.91
C VAL A 71 -3.64 8.56 5.69
N VAL A 72 -2.82 9.21 4.85
CA VAL A 72 -3.31 9.97 3.68
C VAL A 72 -4.05 9.07 2.71
N TYR A 73 -3.54 7.85 2.46
CA TYR A 73 -4.17 6.90 1.54
C TYR A 73 -5.65 6.62 1.90
N PHE A 74 -5.95 6.49 3.20
CA PHE A 74 -7.31 6.28 3.68
C PHE A 74 -8.12 7.57 3.70
N ALA A 75 -7.52 8.68 4.16
CA ALA A 75 -8.21 9.97 4.23
C ALA A 75 -8.72 10.43 2.85
N GLU A 76 -7.98 10.20 1.78
CA GLU A 76 -8.40 10.49 0.39
C GLU A 76 -9.61 9.67 -0.09
N ARG A 77 -9.90 8.54 0.59
CA ARG A 77 -10.96 7.58 0.22
C ARG A 77 -12.13 7.57 1.19
N LEU A 78 -12.08 8.42 2.23
CA LEU A 78 -13.11 8.60 3.24
C LEU A 78 -13.77 9.97 3.08
N GLU A 79 -15.09 10.03 3.32
CA GLU A 79 -15.77 11.31 3.46
C GLU A 79 -15.45 11.96 4.81
N GLY A 80 -15.60 13.28 4.90
CA GLY A 80 -15.37 14.04 6.13
C GLY A 80 -13.91 14.46 6.35
N PHE A 81 -13.01 14.18 5.40
CA PHE A 81 -11.63 14.65 5.41
C PHE A 81 -11.39 15.76 4.39
N THR A 82 -10.52 16.70 4.75
CA THR A 82 -9.93 17.68 3.85
C THR A 82 -8.40 17.63 3.95
N ILE A 83 -7.70 18.06 2.89
CA ILE A 83 -6.24 18.13 2.89
C ILE A 83 -5.81 19.34 3.70
N GLY A 84 -5.05 19.12 4.78
CA GLY A 84 -4.48 20.18 5.59
C GLY A 84 -3.18 20.76 5.01
N GLY A 85 -2.73 21.83 5.67
CA GLY A 85 -1.43 22.45 5.40
C GLY A 85 -0.25 21.57 5.79
N LEU A 86 0.95 22.07 5.47
CA LEU A 86 2.21 21.42 5.79
C LEU A 86 2.53 21.58 7.29
N VAL A 87 2.69 20.46 8.01
CA VAL A 87 3.00 20.46 9.45
C VAL A 87 4.39 19.89 9.69
N ARG A 88 5.20 20.64 10.45
CA ARG A 88 6.51 20.17 10.90
C ARG A 88 6.34 19.07 11.95
N SER A 89 6.93 17.91 11.73
CA SER A 89 6.83 16.78 12.65
C SER A 89 8.11 16.58 13.47
N TYR A 90 9.26 16.42 12.81
CA TYR A 90 10.53 16.18 13.49
C TYR A 90 11.71 16.68 12.65
N GLY A 91 12.58 17.51 13.24
CA GLY A 91 13.69 18.12 12.49
C GLY A 91 13.18 18.91 11.29
N ASN A 92 13.66 18.59 10.08
CA ASN A 92 13.18 19.22 8.83
C ASN A 92 12.17 18.33 8.07
N ARG A 93 11.50 17.40 8.74
CA ARG A 93 10.45 16.57 8.15
C ARG A 93 9.09 17.22 8.31
N TYR A 94 8.42 17.37 7.18
CA TYR A 94 7.11 17.98 7.07
C TYR A 94 6.14 17.04 6.36
N TYR A 95 4.89 17.06 6.79
CA TYR A 95 3.84 16.22 6.21
C TYR A 95 2.57 17.03 6.02
N HIS A 96 1.87 16.78 4.93
CA HIS A 96 0.47 17.18 4.81
C HIS A 96 -0.36 16.26 5.70
N LYS A 97 -1.03 16.84 6.71
CA LYS A 97 -1.88 16.06 7.61
C LYS A 97 -3.34 16.25 7.18
N PRO A 98 -4.07 15.15 6.90
CA PRO A 98 -5.50 15.26 6.62
C PRO A 98 -6.24 15.74 7.88
N VAL A 99 -7.29 16.54 7.69
CA VAL A 99 -8.08 17.14 8.76
C VAL A 99 -9.50 16.60 8.69
N ILE A 100 -10.05 16.17 9.83
CA ILE A 100 -11.46 15.81 9.94
C ILE A 100 -12.26 17.12 10.00
N SER A 101 -13.01 17.41 8.95
CA SER A 101 -13.83 18.63 8.82
C SER A 101 -15.33 18.35 8.84
N GLY A 102 -15.72 17.07 8.94
CA GLY A 102 -17.11 16.66 9.04
C GLY A 102 -17.26 15.23 9.54
N LYS A 103 -18.48 14.69 9.44
CA LYS A 103 -18.76 13.30 9.83
C LYS A 103 -18.01 12.33 8.93
N VAL A 104 -17.15 11.50 9.53
CA VAL A 104 -16.39 10.48 8.80
C VAL A 104 -17.32 9.36 8.33
N ARG A 105 -17.24 9.03 7.03
CA ARG A 105 -17.98 7.91 6.43
C ARG A 105 -17.10 7.17 5.43
N ARG A 106 -17.34 5.87 5.28
CA ARG A 106 -16.71 5.00 4.29
C ARG A 106 -17.73 4.63 3.21
N PRO A 107 -17.81 5.37 2.09
CA PRO A 107 -18.82 5.13 1.07
C PRO A 107 -18.56 3.86 0.26
N LYS A 108 -17.30 3.42 0.16
CA LYS A 108 -16.87 2.24 -0.59
C LYS A 108 -15.69 1.54 0.07
N GLU A 109 -15.44 0.31 -0.36
CA GLU A 109 -14.24 -0.44 0.01
C GLU A 109 -12.97 0.31 -0.44
N ILE A 110 -11.89 0.13 0.32
CA ILE A 110 -10.64 0.88 0.13
C ILE A 110 -9.53 -0.07 -0.34
N THR A 111 -9.32 -1.17 0.38
CA THR A 111 -8.17 -2.08 0.18
C THR A 111 -8.56 -3.48 -0.25
N VAL A 112 -9.87 -3.79 -0.32
CA VAL A 112 -10.39 -5.14 -0.60
C VAL A 112 -9.87 -5.65 -1.94
N SER A 113 -9.96 -4.86 -3.01
CA SER A 113 -9.48 -5.28 -4.34
C SER A 113 -7.97 -5.58 -4.38
N TRP A 114 -7.17 -4.89 -3.56
CA TRP A 114 -5.73 -5.13 -3.45
C TRP A 114 -5.44 -6.40 -2.65
N PHE A 115 -6.18 -6.62 -1.56
CA PHE A 115 -6.12 -7.85 -0.79
C PHE A 115 -6.51 -9.06 -1.65
N GLU A 116 -7.64 -9.00 -2.36
CA GLU A 116 -8.11 -10.06 -3.25
C GLU A 116 -7.11 -10.36 -4.36
N TYR A 117 -6.55 -9.30 -4.98
CA TYR A 117 -5.50 -9.45 -5.97
C TYR A 117 -4.27 -10.15 -5.38
N ALA A 118 -3.74 -9.67 -4.24
CA ALA A 118 -2.56 -10.26 -3.61
C ALA A 118 -2.80 -11.72 -3.19
N GLN A 119 -3.96 -12.02 -2.62
CA GLN A 119 -4.34 -13.39 -2.24
C GLN A 119 -4.50 -14.29 -3.46
N SER A 120 -4.98 -13.78 -4.61
CA SER A 120 -5.07 -14.58 -5.85
C SER A 120 -3.72 -15.02 -6.43
N LEU A 121 -2.61 -14.43 -5.98
CA LEU A 121 -1.28 -14.73 -6.51
C LEU A 121 -0.60 -15.92 -5.83
N THR A 122 -1.12 -16.40 -4.70
CA THR A 122 -0.48 -17.41 -3.85
C THR A 122 -1.52 -18.23 -3.07
N ASP A 123 -1.21 -19.49 -2.77
CA ASP A 123 -2.01 -20.33 -1.86
C ASP A 123 -1.70 -20.06 -0.38
N ARG A 124 -0.65 -19.28 -0.08
CA ARG A 124 -0.31 -18.89 1.29
C ARG A 124 -1.26 -17.79 1.78
N PRO A 125 -1.63 -17.75 3.06
CA PRO A 125 -2.43 -16.65 3.60
C PRO A 125 -1.71 -15.30 3.42
N VAL A 126 -2.44 -14.29 2.95
CA VAL A 126 -1.96 -12.91 2.84
C VAL A 126 -2.61 -12.05 3.93
N LYS A 127 -1.87 -11.10 4.52
CA LYS A 127 -2.45 -10.10 5.43
C LYS A 127 -3.11 -8.95 4.64
N GLY A 128 -4.29 -8.52 5.09
CA GLY A 128 -5.02 -7.36 4.54
C GLY A 128 -4.72 -6.04 5.26
#